data_AF-A0A9E0L8D6-F1
#
_entry.id   AF-A0A9E0L8D6-F1
#
_cell.length_a   1.000
_cell.length_b   1.000
_cell.length_c   1.000
_cell.angle_alpha   90.00
_cell.angle_beta   90.00
_cell.angle_gamma   90.00
#
_symmetry.space_group_name_H-M   'P 1'
#
loop_
_entity.id
_entity.type
_entity.pdbx_description
1 polymer ?
#
loop_
_entity_poly.entity_id
_entity_poly.type
_entity_poly.pdbx_seq_one_letter_code
_entity_poly.pdbx_strand_id
1 'polypeptide(L)'
;MYEQTIVEGIALGITFITKTAFLWVPPILAYIAWQSWIYYINRLHLSEIKWTLLEIKIPKDITKSPLAMELVIINALYQTGGVGTWYHKYWLGNLPAWFSLEMISIEGNVRFFIRTQSKFKSIVEAQIYSQYPQAEVKEAEDYTLDVPPHNKNGEWSMFGTEFKLTGNDAIPIKTYVDYGLDKPAPMMAGNETTNSQIDPISSTVEFFGSLKEGEQIWTQILIRPSHWARYPKAGEWFKKEKWTDAGKKKIKEIQDDAKEKGNPVSKSDQDLINVIQRSITKYGFDAGIRALYIAKKESFDASRIAGLTGMYRQYSSPELNGFAPTNVTSFDYPWQDFSGSRVVELKHALLESYRHRGFFYPPYQEGKTIFILNTEEIATLFHFPGRVSETPSFQRIEAKKSEPPANLPI
;
A
#
# COMPACT_ATOMS: atom_id res chain seq x y z
N MET A 1 -31.46 35.80 43.15
CA MET A 1 -31.20 36.84 42.12
C MET A 1 -30.20 36.38 41.06
N TYR A 2 -28.99 35.89 41.43
CA TYR A 2 -27.97 35.47 40.45
C TYR A 2 -28.36 34.22 39.62
N GLU A 3 -29.06 33.25 40.20
CA GLU A 3 -29.54 32.06 39.46
C GLU A 3 -30.65 32.40 38.45
N GLN A 4 -31.47 33.41 38.75
CA GLN A 4 -32.61 33.77 37.92
C GLN A 4 -32.18 34.49 36.63
N THR A 5 -31.16 35.35 36.71
CA THR A 5 -30.53 35.99 35.55
C THR A 5 -29.79 35.01 34.65
N ILE A 6 -29.19 33.95 35.20
CA ILE A 6 -28.56 32.88 34.40
C ILE A 6 -29.62 32.10 33.62
N VAL A 7 -30.72 31.72 34.27
CA VAL A 7 -31.83 30.99 33.62
C VAL A 7 -32.48 31.82 32.51
N GLU A 8 -32.71 33.12 32.75
CA GLU A 8 -33.24 34.04 31.73
C GLU A 8 -32.28 34.24 30.55
N GLY A 9 -30.97 34.34 30.82
CA GLY A 9 -29.94 34.41 29.77
C GLY A 9 -29.88 33.15 28.90
N ILE A 10 -30.00 31.96 29.52
CA ILE A 10 -30.07 30.68 28.80
C ILE A 10 -31.35 30.59 27.96
N ALA A 11 -32.50 31.01 28.52
CA ALA A 11 -33.78 31.01 27.80
C ALA A 11 -33.76 31.94 26.58
N LEU A 12 -33.15 33.13 26.70
CA LEU A 12 -32.95 34.06 25.58
C LEU A 12 -32.01 33.47 24.52
N GLY A 13 -30.92 32.82 24.94
CA GLY A 13 -29.99 32.13 24.03
C GLY A 13 -30.66 31.00 23.24
N ILE A 14 -31.43 30.14 23.92
CA ILE A 14 -32.18 29.05 23.26
C ILE A 14 -33.22 29.63 22.30
N THR A 15 -33.95 30.68 22.70
CA THR A 15 -34.95 31.33 21.85
C THR A 15 -34.32 31.96 20.61
N PHE A 16 -33.12 32.55 20.74
CA PHE A 16 -32.38 33.08 19.60
C PHE A 16 -31.93 31.98 18.63
N ILE A 17 -31.41 30.87 19.16
CA ILE A 17 -30.98 29.71 18.34
C ILE A 17 -32.16 29.09 17.60
N THR A 18 -33.30 28.89 18.27
CA THR A 18 -34.49 28.30 17.65
C THR A 18 -35.13 29.24 16.63
N LYS A 19 -35.18 30.54 16.91
CA LYS A 19 -35.70 31.53 15.95
C LYS A 19 -34.79 31.72 14.75
N THR A 20 -33.48 31.54 14.87
CA THR A 20 -32.54 31.62 13.75
C THR A 20 -32.31 30.28 13.05
N ALA A 21 -32.89 29.19 13.56
CA ALA A 21 -32.74 27.83 13.03
C ALA A 21 -33.07 27.71 11.55
N PHE A 22 -34.08 28.43 11.06
CA PHE A 22 -34.44 28.40 9.64
C PHE A 22 -33.32 28.90 8.70
N LEU A 23 -32.33 29.64 9.20
CA LEU A 23 -31.19 30.12 8.40
C LEU A 23 -30.07 29.08 8.31
N TRP A 24 -29.76 28.38 9.41
CA TRP A 24 -28.60 27.47 9.48
C TRP A 24 -28.97 25.99 9.40
N VAL A 25 -30.20 25.59 9.76
CA VAL A 25 -30.65 24.20 9.65
C VAL A 25 -30.71 23.74 8.18
N PRO A 26 -31.31 24.49 7.23
CA PRO A 26 -31.34 24.06 5.83
C PRO A 26 -29.96 23.79 5.20
N PRO A 27 -28.92 24.65 5.33
CA PRO A 27 -27.61 24.34 4.77
C PRO A 27 -26.92 23.15 5.45
N ILE A 28 -27.10 22.96 6.76
CA ILE A 28 -26.59 21.77 7.45
C ILE A 28 -27.28 20.50 6.94
N LEU A 29 -28.61 20.51 6.83
CA LEU A 29 -29.36 19.37 6.29
C LEU A 29 -28.99 19.08 4.84
N ALA A 30 -28.82 20.11 4.01
CA ALA A 30 -28.36 19.96 2.64
C ALA A 30 -26.96 19.35 2.57
N TYR A 31 -26.04 19.78 3.45
CA TYR A 31 -24.70 19.19 3.55
C TYR A 31 -24.76 17.72 3.98
N ILE A 32 -25.54 17.38 5.01
CA ILE A 32 -25.71 15.99 5.47
C ILE A 32 -26.32 15.15 4.36
N ALA A 33 -27.41 15.61 3.72
CA ALA A 33 -28.05 14.91 2.61
C ALA A 33 -27.08 14.67 1.45
N TRP A 34 -26.24 15.67 1.14
CA TRP A 34 -25.20 15.52 0.12
C TRP A 34 -24.14 14.48 0.51
N GLN A 35 -23.62 14.51 1.74
CA GLN A 35 -22.66 13.50 2.21
C GLN A 35 -23.28 12.09 2.22
N SER A 36 -24.55 11.97 2.65
CA SER A 36 -25.29 10.70 2.62
C SER A 36 -25.54 10.20 1.20
N TRP A 37 -25.85 11.10 0.26
CA TRP A 37 -26.00 10.76 -1.16
C TRP A 37 -24.69 10.22 -1.73
N ILE A 38 -23.57 10.93 -1.54
CA ILE A 38 -22.25 10.47 -1.98
C ILE A 38 -21.93 9.11 -1.33
N TYR A 39 -22.10 8.98 -0.02
CA TYR A 39 -21.87 7.71 0.66
C TYR A 39 -22.70 6.56 0.04
N TYR A 40 -23.97 6.80 -0.25
CA TYR A 40 -24.88 5.83 -0.86
C TYR A 40 -24.42 5.40 -2.26
N ILE A 41 -24.18 6.34 -3.18
CA ILE A 41 -23.79 6.01 -4.57
C ILE A 41 -22.42 5.32 -4.62
N ASN A 42 -21.49 5.73 -3.76
CA ASN A 42 -20.19 5.08 -3.65
C ASN A 42 -20.34 3.63 -3.18
N ARG A 43 -21.22 3.36 -2.21
CA ARG A 43 -21.50 2.00 -1.73
C ARG A 43 -22.20 1.14 -2.78
N LEU A 44 -23.14 1.72 -3.54
CA LEU A 44 -23.78 1.05 -4.66
C LEU A 44 -22.71 0.61 -5.68
N HIS A 45 -21.86 1.56 -6.12
CA HIS A 45 -20.78 1.27 -7.05
C HIS A 45 -19.82 0.20 -6.52
N LEU A 46 -19.41 0.28 -5.26
CA LEU A 46 -18.53 -0.71 -4.63
C LEU A 46 -19.13 -2.12 -4.63
N SER A 47 -20.45 -2.24 -4.47
CA SER A 47 -21.15 -3.53 -4.48
C SER A 47 -21.26 -4.16 -5.87
N GLU A 48 -21.22 -3.35 -6.93
CA GLU A 48 -21.28 -3.82 -8.33
C GLU A 48 -19.94 -4.35 -8.84
N ILE A 49 -18.83 -3.99 -8.17
CA ILE A 49 -17.50 -4.40 -8.60
C ILE A 49 -17.31 -5.90 -8.37
N LYS A 50 -17.12 -6.64 -9.46
CA LYS A 50 -16.66 -8.03 -9.42
C LYS A 50 -15.14 -8.06 -9.27
N TRP A 51 -14.68 -8.71 -8.21
CA TRP A 51 -13.27 -8.88 -7.88
C TRP A 51 -12.79 -10.26 -8.29
N THR A 52 -11.53 -10.30 -8.73
CA THR A 52 -10.82 -11.54 -9.02
C THR A 52 -9.46 -11.50 -8.32
N LEU A 53 -9.06 -12.63 -7.72
CA LEU A 53 -7.75 -12.81 -7.11
C LEU A 53 -6.90 -13.70 -8.01
N LEU A 54 -5.73 -13.21 -8.42
CA LEU A 54 -4.80 -13.91 -9.28
C LEU A 54 -3.59 -14.35 -8.46
N GLU A 55 -3.39 -15.65 -8.33
CA GLU A 55 -2.14 -16.24 -7.83
C GLU A 55 -1.10 -16.27 -8.95
N ILE A 56 0.11 -15.85 -8.63
CA ILE A 56 1.23 -15.82 -9.57
C ILE A 56 2.30 -16.77 -9.06
N LYS A 57 2.50 -17.88 -9.78
CA LYS A 57 3.56 -18.83 -9.49
C LYS A 57 4.83 -18.42 -10.20
N ILE A 58 5.88 -18.25 -9.41
CA ILE A 58 7.17 -17.73 -9.87
C ILE A 58 7.96 -18.85 -10.57
N PRO A 59 8.57 -18.59 -11.73
CA PRO A 59 9.48 -19.53 -12.39
C PRO A 59 10.81 -19.64 -11.63
N LYS A 60 11.52 -20.76 -11.78
CA LYS A 60 12.80 -21.00 -11.08
C LYS A 60 13.92 -20.02 -11.48
N ASP A 61 13.91 -19.57 -12.74
CA ASP A 61 14.99 -18.75 -13.31
C ASP A 61 14.46 -17.36 -13.71
N ILE A 62 14.49 -16.42 -12.78
CA ILE A 62 14.28 -15.00 -13.08
C ILE A 62 15.62 -14.29 -13.19
N THR A 63 15.89 -13.78 -14.40
CA THR A 63 17.07 -12.94 -14.71
C THR A 63 16.70 -11.48 -14.93
N LYS A 64 15.41 -11.14 -14.82
CA LYS A 64 14.90 -9.79 -15.03
C LYS A 64 15.12 -8.95 -13.77
N SER A 65 15.55 -7.71 -13.97
CA SER A 65 15.61 -6.68 -12.92
C SER A 65 14.20 -6.30 -12.45
N PRO A 66 14.04 -5.73 -11.22
CA PRO A 66 12.77 -5.16 -10.76
C PRO A 66 12.15 -4.12 -11.70
N LEU A 67 12.94 -3.53 -12.61
CA LEU A 67 12.45 -2.69 -13.71
C LEU A 67 11.36 -3.38 -14.55
N ALA A 68 11.42 -4.70 -14.72
CA ALA A 68 10.38 -5.46 -15.43
C ALA A 68 9.02 -5.35 -14.72
N MET A 69 9.02 -5.36 -13.39
CA MET A 69 7.80 -5.16 -12.60
C MET A 69 7.30 -3.72 -12.65
N GLU A 70 8.20 -2.73 -12.77
CA GLU A 70 7.82 -1.34 -13.00
C GLU A 70 6.91 -1.21 -14.25
N LEU A 71 7.27 -1.91 -15.34
CA LEU A 71 6.48 -1.94 -16.57
C LEU A 71 5.11 -2.60 -16.38
N VAL A 72 5.04 -3.69 -15.59
CA VAL A 72 3.77 -4.34 -15.26
C VAL A 72 2.87 -3.37 -14.48
N ILE A 73 3.42 -2.70 -13.46
CA ILE A 73 2.68 -1.77 -12.61
C ILE A 73 2.12 -0.61 -13.45
N ILE A 74 2.92 -0.02 -14.33
CA ILE A 74 2.47 1.09 -15.19
C ILE A 74 1.38 0.63 -16.16
N ASN A 75 1.65 -0.44 -16.92
CA ASN A 75 0.77 -0.82 -18.03
C ASN A 75 -0.52 -1.50 -17.57
N ALA A 76 -0.47 -2.28 -16.49
CA ALA A 76 -1.63 -3.01 -15.99
C ALA A 76 -2.39 -2.26 -14.89
N LEU A 77 -1.67 -1.62 -13.96
CA LEU A 77 -2.24 -1.15 -12.68
C LEU A 77 -2.47 0.37 -12.64
N TYR A 78 -1.94 1.13 -13.60
CA TYR A 78 -2.21 2.57 -13.69
C TYR A 78 -3.50 2.89 -14.48
N GLN A 79 -4.66 2.49 -13.94
CA GLN A 79 -5.96 2.67 -14.60
C GLN A 79 -6.70 3.93 -14.11
N THR A 80 -6.67 5.01 -14.89
CA THR A 80 -7.34 6.30 -14.57
C THR A 80 -8.75 6.44 -15.16
N GLY A 81 -9.22 5.44 -15.91
CA GLY A 81 -10.51 5.47 -16.58
C GLY A 81 -11.71 5.45 -15.62
N GLY A 82 -12.84 6.00 -16.08
CA GLY A 82 -14.14 5.88 -15.40
C GLY A 82 -14.50 7.02 -14.43
N VAL A 83 -13.58 7.94 -14.13
CA VAL A 83 -13.81 9.06 -13.17
C VAL A 83 -13.61 10.46 -13.76
N GLY A 84 -13.60 10.57 -15.09
CA GLY A 84 -13.20 11.80 -15.80
C GLY A 84 -14.19 12.97 -15.72
N THR A 85 -15.47 12.74 -15.38
CA THR A 85 -16.50 13.80 -15.34
C THR A 85 -17.19 13.89 -13.99
N TRP A 86 -17.72 15.09 -13.69
CA TRP A 86 -18.53 15.33 -12.49
C TRP A 86 -19.76 14.42 -12.41
N TYR A 87 -20.34 14.04 -13.56
CA TYR A 87 -21.46 13.11 -13.65
C TYR A 87 -21.05 11.71 -13.19
N HIS A 88 -19.94 11.18 -13.71
CA HIS A 88 -19.43 9.87 -13.28
C HIS A 88 -19.13 9.85 -11.78
N LYS A 89 -18.59 10.94 -11.23
CA LYS A 89 -18.19 11.01 -9.82
C LYS A 89 -19.37 11.19 -8.85
N TYR A 90 -20.27 12.13 -9.13
CA TYR A 90 -21.30 12.55 -8.17
C TYR A 90 -22.70 12.00 -8.44
N TRP A 91 -22.93 11.38 -9.60
CA TRP A 91 -24.21 10.77 -9.95
C TRP A 91 -24.12 9.25 -10.13
N LEU A 92 -23.07 8.77 -10.79
CA LEU A 92 -22.81 7.32 -10.91
C LEU A 92 -21.99 6.76 -9.75
N GLY A 93 -21.36 7.62 -8.94
CA GLY A 93 -20.55 7.18 -7.80
C GLY A 93 -19.27 6.45 -8.19
N ASN A 94 -18.80 6.61 -9.44
CA ASN A 94 -17.61 5.91 -9.93
C ASN A 94 -16.40 6.28 -9.09
N LEU A 95 -15.65 5.25 -8.71
CA LEU A 95 -14.43 5.37 -7.92
C LEU A 95 -13.20 5.04 -8.77
N PRO A 96 -12.06 5.72 -8.54
CA PRO A 96 -10.79 5.28 -9.11
C PRO A 96 -10.54 3.82 -8.74
N ALA A 97 -10.24 3.01 -9.75
CA ALA A 97 -9.90 1.62 -9.56
C ALA A 97 -8.65 1.50 -8.68
N TRP A 98 -8.63 0.48 -7.83
CA TRP A 98 -7.47 0.14 -7.03
C TRP A 98 -7.17 -1.35 -7.15
N PHE A 99 -5.93 -1.68 -6.88
CA PHE A 99 -5.36 -3.01 -6.99
C PHE A 99 -4.72 -3.38 -5.65
N SER A 100 -4.67 -4.67 -5.35
CA SER A 100 -3.99 -5.20 -4.18
C SER A 100 -2.81 -6.04 -4.65
N LEU A 101 -1.60 -5.67 -4.23
CA LEU A 101 -0.40 -6.50 -4.39
C LEU A 101 -0.16 -7.20 -3.07
N GLU A 102 -0.24 -8.52 -3.05
CA GLU A 102 -0.21 -9.30 -1.82
C GLU A 102 0.93 -10.31 -1.88
N MET A 103 1.74 -10.34 -0.83
CA MET A 103 2.71 -11.39 -0.58
C MET A 103 2.30 -12.05 0.73
N ILE A 104 2.14 -13.36 0.69
CA ILE A 104 1.73 -14.14 1.86
C ILE A 104 2.69 -15.29 2.08
N SER A 105 2.79 -15.72 3.33
CA SER A 105 3.40 -16.98 3.71
C SER A 105 2.42 -17.75 4.58
N ILE A 106 2.16 -19.00 4.19
CA ILE A 106 1.38 -19.96 4.97
C ILE A 106 2.32 -21.13 5.25
N GLU A 107 2.66 -21.35 6.51
CA GLU A 107 3.54 -22.45 6.94
C GLU A 107 4.91 -22.44 6.23
N GLY A 108 5.44 -21.24 5.98
CA GLY A 108 6.71 -21.04 5.29
C GLY A 108 6.63 -21.09 3.77
N ASN A 109 5.44 -21.28 3.19
CA ASN A 109 5.25 -21.29 1.74
C ASN A 109 4.87 -19.91 1.21
N VAL A 110 5.78 -19.28 0.49
CA VAL A 110 5.62 -17.90 0.01
C VAL A 110 4.87 -17.87 -1.33
N ARG A 111 3.77 -17.12 -1.36
CA ARG A 111 2.88 -16.98 -2.52
C ARG A 111 2.62 -15.50 -2.82
N PHE A 112 2.47 -15.19 -4.11
CA PHE A 112 2.20 -13.84 -4.60
C PHE A 112 0.81 -13.78 -5.21
N PHE A 113 0.09 -12.72 -4.90
CA PHE A 113 -1.24 -12.48 -5.44
C PHE A 113 -1.40 -11.05 -5.93
N ILE A 114 -2.24 -10.89 -6.95
CA ILE A 114 -2.76 -9.60 -7.38
C ILE A 114 -4.28 -9.66 -7.38
N ARG A 115 -4.93 -8.82 -6.56
CA ARG A 115 -6.38 -8.65 -6.60
C ARG A 115 -6.72 -7.48 -7.52
N THR A 116 -7.63 -7.73 -8.45
CA THR A 116 -8.06 -6.77 -9.47
C THR A 116 -9.56 -6.88 -9.75
N GLN A 117 -10.13 -5.88 -10.41
CA GLN A 117 -11.49 -6.00 -10.94
C GLN A 117 -11.49 -6.97 -12.12
N SER A 118 -12.53 -7.81 -12.26
CA SER A 118 -12.56 -8.87 -13.29
C SER A 118 -12.37 -8.34 -14.71
N LYS A 119 -12.77 -7.09 -14.99
CA LYS A 119 -12.58 -6.42 -16.28
C LYS A 119 -11.11 -6.15 -16.64
N PHE A 120 -10.22 -6.08 -15.66
CA PHE A 120 -8.79 -5.84 -15.85
C PHE A 120 -7.96 -7.13 -15.81
N LYS A 121 -8.57 -8.29 -15.52
CA LYS A 121 -7.90 -9.59 -15.43
C LYS A 121 -7.00 -9.86 -16.63
N SER A 122 -7.55 -9.75 -17.85
CA SER A 122 -6.82 -10.05 -19.09
C SER A 122 -5.63 -9.11 -19.32
N ILE A 123 -5.72 -7.84 -18.90
CA ILE A 123 -4.61 -6.88 -19.03
C ILE A 123 -3.50 -7.23 -18.05
N VAL A 124 -3.85 -7.57 -16.79
CA VAL A 124 -2.89 -7.99 -15.77
C VAL A 124 -2.15 -9.26 -16.21
N GLU A 125 -2.88 -10.28 -16.66
CA GLU A 125 -2.30 -11.52 -17.19
C GLU A 125 -1.35 -11.25 -18.36
N ALA A 126 -1.79 -10.48 -19.36
CA ALA A 126 -0.98 -10.17 -20.53
C ALA A 126 0.33 -9.45 -20.17
N GLN A 127 0.29 -8.48 -19.25
CA GLN A 127 1.49 -7.76 -18.83
C GLN A 127 2.44 -8.62 -18.00
N ILE A 128 1.92 -9.50 -17.15
CA ILE A 128 2.74 -10.47 -16.41
C ILE A 128 3.42 -11.43 -17.40
N TYR A 129 2.69 -12.03 -18.34
CA TYR A 129 3.27 -12.94 -19.33
C TYR A 129 4.28 -12.23 -20.27
N SER A 130 4.07 -10.94 -20.55
CA SER A 130 5.02 -10.16 -21.36
C SER A 130 6.37 -9.98 -20.69
N GLN A 131 6.40 -9.76 -19.37
CA GLN A 131 7.63 -9.53 -18.62
C GLN A 131 8.22 -10.81 -18.03
N TYR A 132 7.36 -11.76 -17.66
CA TYR A 132 7.66 -13.06 -17.07
C TYR A 132 6.95 -14.19 -17.83
N PRO A 133 7.43 -14.57 -19.03
CA PRO A 133 6.76 -15.58 -19.87
C PRO A 133 6.62 -16.97 -19.23
N GLN A 134 7.46 -17.27 -18.24
CA GLN A 134 7.45 -18.55 -17.54
C GLN A 134 6.62 -18.53 -16.24
N ALA A 135 6.10 -17.38 -15.82
CA ALA A 135 5.20 -17.32 -14.68
C ALA A 135 3.88 -17.99 -15.03
N GLU A 136 3.23 -18.64 -14.06
CA GLU A 136 1.88 -19.20 -14.24
C GLU A 136 0.90 -18.34 -13.44
N VAL A 137 -0.05 -17.70 -14.13
CA VAL A 137 -1.10 -16.89 -13.50
C VAL A 137 -2.37 -17.72 -13.43
N LYS A 138 -2.90 -17.93 -12.22
CA LYS A 138 -4.11 -18.69 -11.95
C LYS A 138 -5.10 -17.87 -11.14
N GLU A 139 -6.38 -18.02 -11.43
CA GLU A 139 -7.42 -17.50 -10.54
C GLU A 139 -7.48 -18.40 -9.29
N ALA A 140 -7.42 -17.79 -8.11
CA ALA A 140 -7.40 -18.48 -6.84
C ALA A 140 -8.56 -18.01 -5.96
N GLU A 141 -9.01 -18.91 -5.08
CA GLU A 141 -9.95 -18.56 -4.02
C GLU A 141 -9.27 -17.66 -2.97
N ASP A 142 -10.06 -16.84 -2.28
CA ASP A 142 -9.54 -15.90 -1.30
C ASP A 142 -9.08 -16.63 -0.03
N TYR A 143 -7.77 -16.80 0.10
CA TYR A 143 -7.12 -17.45 1.25
C TYR A 143 -7.49 -16.83 2.61
N THR A 144 -7.99 -15.59 2.64
CA THR A 144 -8.40 -14.93 3.88
C THR A 144 -9.68 -15.52 4.50
N LEU A 145 -10.41 -16.34 3.75
CA LEU A 145 -11.61 -17.04 4.20
C LEU A 145 -11.28 -18.28 5.05
N ASP A 146 -10.06 -18.82 4.93
CA ASP A 146 -9.62 -20.00 5.68
C ASP A 146 -9.41 -19.69 7.18
N VAL A 147 -9.15 -18.43 7.51
CA VAL A 147 -9.05 -17.96 8.89
C VAL A 147 -10.41 -17.43 9.33
N PRO A 148 -10.98 -17.84 10.47
CA PRO A 148 -12.26 -17.31 10.96
C PRO A 148 -12.12 -15.86 11.49
N PRO A 149 -13.23 -15.10 11.63
CA PRO A 149 -13.19 -13.78 12.28
C PRO A 149 -12.52 -13.84 13.66
N HIS A 150 -11.72 -12.83 13.98
CA HIS A 150 -10.95 -12.83 15.22
C HIS A 150 -11.88 -12.75 16.45
N ASN A 151 -11.66 -13.67 17.40
CA ASN A 151 -12.38 -13.73 18.67
C ASN A 151 -11.38 -14.02 19.80
N LYS A 152 -11.56 -13.41 20.97
CA LYS A 152 -10.76 -13.63 22.18
C LYS A 152 -10.62 -15.11 22.54
N ASN A 153 -11.70 -15.87 22.39
CA ASN A 153 -11.76 -17.30 22.71
C ASN A 153 -11.51 -18.22 21.51
N GLY A 154 -11.24 -17.67 20.32
CA GLY A 154 -10.98 -18.47 19.13
C GLY A 154 -9.64 -19.21 19.17
N GLU A 155 -9.42 -20.12 18.23
CA GLU A 155 -8.16 -20.89 18.13
C GLU A 155 -6.98 -20.08 17.56
N TRP A 156 -7.26 -18.91 17.00
CA TRP A 156 -6.30 -18.08 16.28
C TRP A 156 -5.91 -16.83 17.07
N SER A 157 -4.60 -16.63 17.19
CA SER A 157 -3.98 -15.39 17.66
C SER A 157 -3.53 -14.56 16.47
N MET A 158 -3.66 -13.24 16.58
CA MET A 158 -3.29 -12.32 15.51
C MET A 158 -2.58 -11.10 16.06
N PHE A 159 -1.63 -10.60 15.29
CA PHE A 159 -1.07 -9.27 15.37
C PHE A 159 -1.16 -8.61 14.00
N GLY A 160 -1.31 -7.31 13.96
CA GLY A 160 -1.44 -6.57 12.73
C GLY A 160 -1.07 -5.10 12.89
N THR A 161 -0.56 -4.54 11.80
CA THR A 161 -0.13 -3.15 11.72
C THR A 161 -0.37 -2.63 10.30
N GLU A 162 -0.52 -1.33 10.20
CA GLU A 162 -0.39 -0.59 8.95
C GLU A 162 0.96 0.13 8.94
N PHE A 163 1.36 0.67 7.80
CA PHE A 163 2.58 1.46 7.70
C PHE A 163 2.26 2.87 7.23
N LYS A 164 3.09 3.81 7.65
CA LYS A 164 3.15 5.19 7.16
C LYS A 164 4.58 5.54 6.77
N LEU A 165 4.73 6.53 5.91
CA LEU A 165 6.03 7.13 5.64
C LEU A 165 6.51 7.93 6.87
N THR A 166 7.81 7.92 7.11
CA THR A 166 8.45 8.68 8.20
C THR A 166 8.56 10.17 7.87
N GLY A 167 8.75 10.49 6.59
CA GLY A 167 8.89 11.84 6.05
C GLY A 167 7.76 12.23 5.09
N ASN A 168 8.02 13.28 4.30
CA ASN A 168 7.09 13.79 3.30
C ASN A 168 7.03 12.87 2.07
N ASP A 169 5.83 12.68 1.51
CA ASP A 169 5.56 11.89 0.29
C ASP A 169 6.38 12.31 -0.94
N ALA A 170 6.93 13.52 -0.95
CA ALA A 170 7.82 14.00 -2.02
C ALA A 170 9.23 13.40 -1.99
N ILE A 171 9.67 12.88 -0.84
CA ILE A 171 10.97 12.22 -0.68
C ILE A 171 10.74 10.72 -0.84
N PRO A 172 11.41 10.06 -1.79
CA PRO A 172 11.21 8.63 -2.03
C PRO A 172 11.91 7.78 -0.96
N ILE A 173 11.53 6.51 -0.87
CA ILE A 173 12.28 5.47 -0.17
C ILE A 173 13.52 5.04 -0.97
N LYS A 174 14.39 4.24 -0.35
CA LYS A 174 15.48 3.59 -1.07
C LYS A 174 14.93 2.54 -2.04
N THR A 175 15.33 2.64 -3.30
CA THR A 175 14.81 1.86 -4.43
C THR A 175 15.83 0.85 -4.96
N TYR A 176 15.39 -0.07 -5.82
CA TYR A 176 16.26 -1.05 -6.48
C TYR A 176 17.41 -0.40 -7.29
N VAL A 177 17.24 0.84 -7.78
CA VAL A 177 18.28 1.61 -8.47
C VAL A 177 19.41 1.98 -7.51
N ASP A 178 19.06 2.31 -6.27
CA ASP A 178 20.04 2.67 -5.23
C ASP A 178 20.80 1.43 -4.72
N TYR A 179 20.25 0.23 -4.93
CA TYR A 179 20.92 -1.06 -4.75
C TYR A 179 21.71 -1.52 -5.99
N GLY A 180 21.62 -0.78 -7.11
CA GLY A 180 22.33 -1.09 -8.35
C GLY A 180 21.75 -2.27 -9.14
N LEU A 181 20.50 -2.66 -8.90
CA LEU A 181 19.79 -3.74 -9.61
C LEU A 181 19.30 -3.31 -11.00
N ASP A 182 19.35 -2.03 -11.32
CA ASP A 182 19.07 -1.46 -12.64
C ASP A 182 20.23 -1.68 -13.62
N LYS A 183 21.45 -1.73 -13.08
CA LYS A 183 22.66 -1.96 -13.86
C LYS A 183 22.77 -3.43 -14.18
N PRO A 184 23.17 -3.80 -15.42
CA PRO A 184 23.50 -5.19 -15.71
C PRO A 184 24.53 -5.64 -14.67
N ALA A 185 24.27 -6.78 -14.01
CA ALA A 185 25.26 -7.41 -13.15
C ALA A 185 26.59 -7.38 -13.92
N PRO A 186 27.69 -6.87 -13.34
CA PRO A 186 28.93 -6.68 -14.08
C PRO A 186 29.30 -8.01 -14.74
N MET A 187 29.09 -8.10 -16.05
CA MET A 187 29.57 -9.23 -16.84
C MET A 187 31.07 -9.05 -16.88
N MET A 188 31.74 -9.87 -16.08
CA MET A 188 33.18 -10.03 -15.92
C MET A 188 34.01 -9.59 -17.15
N ALA A 189 34.88 -8.59 -16.95
CA ALA A 189 36.17 -8.56 -17.60
C ALA A 189 37.16 -9.29 -16.68
N GLY A 190 37.34 -10.60 -16.89
CA GLY A 190 38.47 -11.38 -16.37
C GLY A 190 38.55 -11.57 -14.84
N ASN A 191 38.30 -12.82 -14.42
CA ASN A 191 38.69 -13.45 -13.15
C ASN A 191 38.24 -12.76 -11.85
N GLU A 192 37.20 -13.38 -11.25
CA GLU A 192 36.76 -13.27 -9.85
C GLU A 192 36.32 -11.88 -9.37
N THR A 193 35.01 -11.63 -9.46
CA THR A 193 34.24 -10.99 -8.39
C THR A 193 32.76 -11.29 -8.61
N THR A 194 32.26 -12.33 -7.93
CA THR A 194 30.82 -12.57 -7.72
C THR A 194 30.29 -11.46 -6.81
N ASN A 195 30.16 -10.24 -7.33
CA ASN A 195 29.35 -9.23 -6.66
C ASN A 195 27.88 -9.63 -6.85
N SER A 196 27.44 -10.56 -6.02
CA SER A 196 26.02 -10.85 -5.81
C SER A 196 25.35 -9.53 -5.43
N GLN A 197 24.67 -8.91 -6.41
CA GLN A 197 23.88 -7.72 -6.13
C GLN A 197 22.85 -8.10 -5.07
N ILE A 198 22.84 -7.36 -3.97
CA ILE A 198 21.94 -7.65 -2.84
C ILE A 198 20.56 -7.14 -3.24
N ASP A 199 19.63 -8.07 -3.41
CA ASP A 199 18.23 -7.74 -3.62
C ASP A 199 17.54 -7.51 -2.27
N PRO A 200 17.02 -6.30 -1.98
CA PRO A 200 16.40 -6.03 -0.71
C PRO A 200 15.21 -6.97 -0.43
N ILE A 201 14.39 -7.35 -1.41
CA ILE A 201 13.20 -8.18 -1.11
C ILE A 201 13.55 -9.55 -0.54
N SER A 202 14.78 -10.04 -0.78
CA SER A 202 15.27 -11.33 -0.29
C SER A 202 15.14 -11.49 1.22
N SER A 203 15.45 -10.45 2.00
CA SER A 203 15.34 -10.52 3.47
C SER A 203 13.88 -10.67 3.93
N THR A 204 12.94 -10.01 3.24
CA THR A 204 11.51 -10.17 3.53
C THR A 204 11.03 -11.57 3.15
N VAL A 205 11.46 -12.08 2.00
CA VAL A 205 11.15 -13.43 1.53
C VAL A 205 11.69 -14.50 2.48
N GLU A 206 12.92 -14.37 2.94
CA GLU A 206 13.54 -15.29 3.91
C GLU A 206 12.80 -15.28 5.25
N PHE A 207 12.42 -14.10 5.74
CA PHE A 207 11.59 -13.98 6.93
C PHE A 207 10.26 -14.73 6.77
N PHE A 208 9.60 -14.55 5.62
CA PHE A 208 8.36 -15.25 5.26
C PHE A 208 8.56 -16.76 5.16
N GLY A 209 9.68 -17.20 4.61
CA GLY A 209 10.05 -18.61 4.47
C GLY A 209 10.39 -19.30 5.80
N SER A 210 10.76 -18.53 6.83
CA SER A 210 11.14 -19.04 8.15
C SER A 210 9.95 -19.41 9.06
N LEU A 211 8.72 -19.25 8.59
CA LEU A 211 7.50 -19.56 9.36
C LEU A 211 7.35 -21.07 9.61
N LYS A 212 6.79 -21.41 10.77
CA LYS A 212 6.51 -22.78 11.19
C LYS A 212 5.08 -23.20 10.85
N GLU A 213 4.77 -24.47 11.04
CA GLU A 213 3.43 -25.03 10.88
C GLU A 213 2.40 -24.28 11.76
N GLY A 214 1.24 -23.95 11.19
CA GLY A 214 0.22 -23.14 11.85
C GLY A 214 0.51 -21.64 11.98
N GLU A 215 1.62 -21.14 11.43
CA GLU A 215 1.92 -19.70 11.31
C GLU A 215 1.61 -19.17 9.90
N GLN A 216 1.08 -17.96 9.82
CA GLN A 216 0.82 -17.25 8.58
C GLN A 216 1.19 -15.77 8.69
N ILE A 217 1.79 -15.22 7.64
CA ILE A 217 2.03 -13.78 7.50
C ILE A 217 1.43 -13.32 6.19
N TRP A 218 0.63 -12.26 6.24
CA TRP A 218 0.02 -11.66 5.06
C TRP A 218 0.42 -10.19 4.96
N THR A 219 0.96 -9.80 3.82
CA THR A 219 1.23 -8.38 3.49
C THR A 219 0.40 -7.96 2.30
N GLN A 220 -0.04 -6.71 2.33
CA GLN A 220 -0.91 -6.15 1.33
C GLN A 220 -0.49 -4.70 1.07
N ILE A 221 -0.19 -4.42 -0.20
CA ILE A 221 0.11 -3.10 -0.73
C ILE A 221 -1.07 -2.74 -1.66
N LEU A 222 -1.94 -1.86 -1.17
CA LEU A 222 -3.06 -1.36 -1.95
C LEU A 222 -2.60 -0.13 -2.72
N ILE A 223 -2.86 -0.11 -4.03
CA ILE A 223 -2.44 0.98 -4.90
C ILE A 223 -3.61 1.48 -5.74
N ARG A 224 -3.65 2.80 -5.95
CA ARG A 224 -4.51 3.44 -6.97
C ARG A 224 -3.75 4.60 -7.62
N PRO A 225 -4.04 4.98 -8.87
CA PRO A 225 -3.35 6.09 -9.52
C PRO A 225 -3.48 7.41 -8.76
N SER A 226 -2.37 8.08 -8.45
CA SER A 226 -2.37 9.42 -7.83
C SER A 226 -2.43 10.50 -8.91
N HIS A 227 -3.58 10.64 -9.57
CA HIS A 227 -3.75 11.63 -10.64
C HIS A 227 -4.15 13.03 -10.12
N TRP A 228 -4.81 13.11 -8.96
CA TRP A 228 -5.42 14.34 -8.45
C TRP A 228 -4.54 15.08 -7.45
N ALA A 229 -4.76 16.39 -7.35
CA ALA A 229 -4.14 17.22 -6.33
C ALA A 229 -4.76 16.94 -4.95
N ARG A 230 -3.92 16.70 -3.95
CA ARG A 230 -4.35 16.27 -2.61
C ARG A 230 -3.93 17.23 -1.52
N TYR A 231 -2.71 17.76 -1.59
CA TYR A 231 -2.10 18.54 -0.51
C TYR A 231 -2.65 19.97 -0.55
N PRO A 232 -2.96 20.58 0.61
CA PRO A 232 -3.37 21.98 0.62
C PRO A 232 -2.21 22.85 0.14
N LYS A 233 -2.49 23.75 -0.80
CA LYS A 233 -1.48 24.68 -1.30
C LYS A 233 -1.26 25.79 -0.27
N ALA A 234 -0.02 25.95 0.19
CA ALA A 234 0.32 27.00 1.16
C ALA A 234 -0.09 28.38 0.64
N GLY A 235 -0.84 29.14 1.45
CA GLY A 235 -1.34 30.48 1.11
C GLY A 235 -2.67 30.50 0.34
N GLU A 236 -3.25 29.35 -0.01
CA GLU A 236 -4.54 29.29 -0.71
C GLU A 236 -5.52 28.34 0.01
N TRP A 237 -6.66 28.87 0.48
CA TRP A 237 -7.61 28.10 1.30
C TRP A 237 -8.32 26.96 0.56
N PHE A 238 -8.45 27.05 -0.77
CA PHE A 238 -9.25 26.10 -1.56
C PHE A 238 -8.46 25.37 -2.65
N LYS A 239 -7.19 25.73 -2.90
CA LYS A 239 -6.39 25.05 -3.92
C LYS A 239 -5.59 23.91 -3.32
N LYS A 240 -5.52 22.83 -4.08
CA LYS A 240 -4.69 21.67 -3.76
C LYS A 240 -3.52 21.60 -4.75
N GLU A 241 -2.40 21.08 -4.28
CA GLU A 241 -1.20 20.81 -5.05
C GLU A 241 -0.95 19.30 -5.20
N LYS A 242 -0.19 18.94 -6.23
CA LYS A 242 0.26 17.56 -6.45
C LYS A 242 1.54 17.31 -5.66
N TRP A 243 1.81 16.05 -5.34
CA TRP A 243 3.06 15.65 -4.69
C TRP A 243 4.30 16.02 -5.51
N THR A 244 4.18 16.02 -6.86
CA THR A 244 5.24 16.47 -7.76
C THR A 244 5.59 17.94 -7.56
N ASP A 245 4.62 18.78 -7.20
CA ASP A 245 4.84 20.20 -6.93
C ASP A 245 5.55 20.39 -5.59
N ALA A 246 5.18 19.59 -4.58
CA ALA A 246 5.88 19.54 -3.30
C ALA A 246 7.35 19.11 -3.46
N GLY A 247 7.63 18.11 -4.33
CA GLY A 247 9.01 17.71 -4.65
C GLY A 247 9.82 18.81 -5.34
N LYS A 248 9.23 19.51 -6.32
CA LYS A 248 9.86 20.67 -6.96
C LYS A 248 10.14 21.80 -5.97
N LYS A 249 9.23 22.04 -5.03
CA LYS A 249 9.41 23.03 -3.96
C LYS A 249 10.59 22.64 -3.06
N LYS A 250 10.67 21.36 -2.66
CA LYS A 250 11.78 20.87 -1.83
C LYS A 250 13.14 21.01 -2.51
N ILE A 251 13.21 20.75 -3.82
CA ILE A 251 14.43 20.97 -4.62
C ILE A 251 14.83 22.45 -4.59
N LYS A 252 13.87 23.38 -4.77
CA LYS A 252 14.15 24.81 -4.72
C LYS A 252 14.62 25.26 -3.33
N GLU A 253 14.00 24.77 -2.27
CA GLU A 253 14.42 25.04 -0.89
C GLU A 253 15.89 24.65 -0.68
N ILE A 254 16.30 23.44 -1.09
CA ILE A 254 17.71 22.99 -0.96
C ILE A 254 18.67 23.90 -1.76
N GLN A 255 18.26 24.30 -2.98
CA GLN A 255 19.07 25.17 -3.84
C GLN A 255 19.20 26.60 -3.28
N ASP A 256 18.12 27.13 -2.70
CA ASP A 256 18.11 28.48 -2.14
C ASP A 256 18.87 28.53 -0.82
N ASP A 257 18.75 27.51 0.04
CA ASP A 257 19.57 27.34 1.26
C ASP A 257 21.08 27.34 0.95
N ALA A 258 21.48 26.70 -0.15
CA ALA A 258 22.87 26.68 -0.59
C ALA A 258 23.34 28.07 -1.07
N LYS A 259 22.49 28.80 -1.81
CA LYS A 259 22.78 30.17 -2.26
C LYS A 259 22.88 31.14 -1.08
N GLU A 260 21.98 31.05 -0.11
CA GLU A 260 22.01 31.91 1.09
C GLU A 260 23.30 31.71 1.89
N LYS A 261 23.80 30.48 1.96
CA LYS A 261 25.07 30.14 2.60
C LYS A 261 26.31 30.50 1.76
N GLY A 262 26.14 30.98 0.53
CA GLY A 262 27.24 31.32 -0.38
C GLY A 262 28.12 30.15 -0.81
N ASN A 263 27.67 28.91 -0.56
CA ASN A 263 28.43 27.69 -0.80
C ASN A 263 27.86 26.92 -2.00
N PRO A 264 28.68 26.19 -2.77
CA PRO A 264 28.16 25.24 -3.74
C PRO A 264 27.31 24.18 -3.02
N VAL A 265 26.27 23.69 -3.69
CA VAL A 265 25.41 22.63 -3.17
C VAL A 265 26.27 21.41 -2.81
N SER A 266 26.15 20.93 -1.56
CA SER A 266 26.86 19.75 -1.07
C SER A 266 26.64 18.54 -1.97
N LYS A 267 27.59 17.60 -2.04
CA LYS A 267 27.41 16.37 -2.80
C LYS A 267 26.18 15.57 -2.33
N SER A 268 25.96 15.47 -1.01
CA SER A 268 24.79 14.79 -0.44
C SER A 268 23.48 15.49 -0.86
N ASP A 269 23.46 16.83 -0.84
CA ASP A 269 22.30 17.60 -1.30
C ASP A 269 22.05 17.45 -2.81
N GLN A 270 23.12 17.36 -3.62
CA GLN A 270 23.01 17.09 -5.05
C GLN A 270 22.44 15.68 -5.30
N ASP A 271 22.91 14.68 -4.56
CA ASP A 271 22.41 13.31 -4.66
C ASP A 271 20.92 13.24 -4.27
N LEU A 272 20.51 13.92 -3.20
CA LEU A 272 19.12 14.04 -2.80
C LEU A 272 18.26 14.75 -3.86
N ILE A 273 18.75 15.85 -4.44
CA ILE A 273 18.07 16.56 -5.54
C ILE A 273 17.87 15.61 -6.74
N ASN A 274 18.90 14.85 -7.12
CA ASN A 274 18.84 13.93 -8.25
C ASN A 274 17.83 12.80 -7.99
N VAL A 275 17.79 12.27 -6.77
CA VAL A 275 16.83 11.23 -6.37
C VAL A 275 15.39 11.75 -6.39
N ILE A 276 15.13 12.95 -5.86
CA ILE A 276 13.80 13.58 -5.90
C ILE A 276 13.40 13.87 -7.36
N GLN A 277 14.31 14.39 -8.18
CA GLN A 277 14.06 14.64 -9.61
C GLN A 277 13.70 13.36 -10.35
N ARG A 278 14.41 12.25 -10.09
CA ARG A 278 14.07 10.94 -10.65
C ARG A 278 12.66 10.52 -10.23
N SER A 279 12.37 10.58 -8.93
CA SER A 279 11.06 10.20 -8.37
C SER A 279 9.90 10.93 -9.03
N ILE A 280 9.94 12.27 -9.12
CA ILE A 280 8.83 13.08 -9.67
C ILE A 280 8.57 12.88 -11.16
N THR A 281 9.50 12.27 -11.90
CA THR A 281 9.31 11.94 -13.33
C THR A 281 8.54 10.64 -13.55
N LYS A 282 8.44 9.81 -12.51
CA LYS A 282 7.73 8.53 -12.53
C LYS A 282 6.24 8.71 -12.20
N TYR A 283 5.42 7.72 -12.56
CA TYR A 283 4.00 7.74 -12.21
C TYR A 283 3.82 7.50 -10.71
N GLY A 284 3.03 8.36 -10.05
CA GLY A 284 2.72 8.24 -8.63
C GLY A 284 1.43 7.46 -8.38
N PHE A 285 1.43 6.63 -7.35
CA PHE A 285 0.28 5.90 -6.84
C PHE A 285 0.02 6.31 -5.41
N ASP A 286 -1.25 6.46 -5.07
CA ASP A 286 -1.65 6.44 -3.68
C ASP A 286 -1.49 5.01 -3.18
N ALA A 287 -0.72 4.84 -2.10
CA ALA A 287 -0.41 3.56 -1.52
C ALA A 287 -0.93 3.46 -0.08
N GLY A 288 -1.30 2.24 0.30
CA GLY A 288 -1.60 1.84 1.66
C GLY A 288 -1.00 0.47 1.91
N ILE A 289 -0.14 0.35 2.92
CA ILE A 289 0.52 -0.92 3.25
C ILE A 289 0.01 -1.42 4.59
N ARG A 290 -0.31 -2.71 4.65
CA ARG A 290 -0.64 -3.41 5.88
C ARG A 290 -0.01 -4.79 5.94
N ALA A 291 0.19 -5.24 7.17
CA ALA A 291 0.73 -6.55 7.48
C ALA A 291 -0.03 -7.20 8.63
N LEU A 292 -0.27 -8.49 8.50
CA LEU A 292 -0.91 -9.34 9.50
C LEU A 292 0.01 -10.53 9.78
N TYR A 293 0.16 -10.88 11.05
CA TYR A 293 0.70 -12.14 11.52
C TYR A 293 -0.42 -12.88 12.24
N ILE A 294 -0.77 -14.06 11.73
CA ILE A 294 -1.87 -14.88 12.21
C ILE A 294 -1.30 -16.26 12.49
N ALA A 295 -1.52 -16.80 13.68
CA ALA A 295 -1.08 -18.14 14.01
C ALA A 295 -2.11 -18.83 14.91
N LYS A 296 -2.11 -20.16 14.92
CA LYS A 296 -2.80 -20.91 15.97
C LYS A 296 -2.23 -20.50 17.33
N LYS A 297 -3.06 -20.44 18.37
CA LYS A 297 -2.68 -19.99 19.71
C LYS A 297 -1.43 -20.69 20.26
N GLU A 298 -1.29 -21.97 19.96
CA GLU A 298 -0.16 -22.82 20.39
C GLU A 298 1.13 -22.50 19.64
N SER A 299 1.03 -22.11 18.37
CA SER A 299 2.17 -21.77 17.50
C SER A 299 2.51 -20.28 17.50
N PHE A 300 1.76 -19.45 18.22
CA PHE A 300 1.94 -18.00 18.18
C PHE A 300 3.25 -17.58 18.86
N ASP A 301 4.16 -17.01 18.09
CA ASP A 301 5.44 -16.49 18.57
C ASP A 301 5.47 -14.97 18.45
N ALA A 302 5.52 -14.30 19.61
CA ALA A 302 5.60 -12.85 19.68
C ALA A 302 6.89 -12.28 19.06
N SER A 303 7.97 -13.09 18.94
CA SER A 303 9.21 -12.66 18.29
C SER A 303 9.00 -12.28 16.81
N ARG A 304 8.01 -12.90 16.16
CA ARG A 304 7.64 -12.60 14.76
C ARG A 304 7.11 -11.19 14.57
N ILE A 305 6.57 -10.56 15.62
CA ILE A 305 6.06 -9.19 15.59
C ILE A 305 7.18 -8.20 15.27
N ALA A 306 8.37 -8.40 15.83
CA ALA A 306 9.53 -7.56 15.56
C ALA A 306 10.00 -7.72 14.10
N GLY A 307 9.98 -8.94 13.56
CA GLY A 307 10.24 -9.21 12.15
C GLY A 307 9.22 -8.54 11.24
N LEU A 308 7.93 -8.65 11.57
CA LEU A 308 6.83 -8.08 10.80
C LEU A 308 6.90 -6.55 10.74
N THR A 309 7.12 -5.89 11.88
CA THR A 309 7.22 -4.42 11.93
C THR A 309 8.54 -3.90 11.35
N GLY A 310 9.59 -4.72 11.33
CA GLY A 310 10.92 -4.38 10.82
C GLY A 310 11.16 -4.71 9.34
N MET A 311 10.28 -5.44 8.66
CA MET A 311 10.54 -5.99 7.32
C MET A 311 10.85 -4.91 6.25
N TYR A 312 10.34 -3.70 6.43
CA TYR A 312 10.55 -2.60 5.48
C TYR A 312 11.72 -1.68 5.85
N ARG A 313 12.48 -1.98 6.91
CA ARG A 313 13.58 -1.12 7.37
C ARG A 313 14.70 -0.99 6.35
N GLN A 314 14.96 -2.02 5.56
CA GLN A 314 15.96 -2.02 4.49
C GLN A 314 15.74 -0.91 3.45
N TYR A 315 14.48 -0.51 3.21
CA TYR A 315 14.15 0.55 2.26
C TYR A 315 14.31 1.96 2.85
N SER A 316 14.72 2.07 4.12
CA SER A 316 14.88 3.35 4.81
C SER A 316 16.34 3.81 4.77
N SER A 317 16.56 5.11 4.57
CA SER A 317 17.87 5.76 4.73
C SER A 317 17.69 7.02 5.58
N PRO A 318 18.69 7.46 6.39
CA PRO A 318 18.58 8.71 7.14
C PRO A 318 18.28 9.95 6.28
N GLU A 319 18.72 9.96 5.02
CA GLU A 319 18.49 11.06 4.08
C GLU A 319 17.21 10.90 3.23
N LEU A 320 16.68 9.67 3.16
CA LEU A 320 15.49 9.33 2.36
C LEU A 320 14.32 8.99 3.29
N ASN A 321 13.19 8.64 2.67
CA ASN A 321 12.03 8.22 3.43
C ASN A 321 12.16 6.77 3.90
N GLY A 322 11.28 6.37 4.82
CA GLY A 322 11.23 5.03 5.36
C GLY A 322 9.82 4.67 5.84
N PHE A 323 9.66 3.44 6.31
CA PHE A 323 8.37 2.96 6.81
C PHE A 323 8.37 2.86 8.33
N ALA A 324 7.30 3.36 8.94
CA ALA A 324 7.03 3.22 10.37
C ALA A 324 5.67 2.55 10.59
N PRO A 325 5.54 1.64 11.57
CA PRO A 325 4.26 1.04 11.91
C PRO A 325 3.28 2.09 12.45
N THR A 326 2.01 1.94 12.09
CA THR A 326 0.88 2.74 12.57
C THR A 326 -0.37 1.86 12.68
N ASN A 327 -1.40 2.32 13.41
CA ASN A 327 -2.62 1.54 13.64
C ASN A 327 -2.33 0.11 14.14
N VAL A 328 -1.40 0.00 15.09
CA VAL A 328 -0.98 -1.28 15.65
C VAL A 328 -2.11 -1.87 16.49
N THR A 329 -2.35 -3.16 16.34
CA THR A 329 -3.39 -3.91 17.07
C THR A 329 -2.97 -4.34 18.49
N SER A 330 -2.14 -3.53 19.13
CA SER A 330 -1.67 -3.69 20.51
C SER A 330 -1.63 -2.34 21.22
N PHE A 331 -1.68 -2.37 22.54
CA PHE A 331 -1.53 -1.19 23.39
C PHE A 331 -0.20 -1.25 24.13
N ASP A 332 0.40 -0.08 24.36
CA ASP A 332 1.66 0.04 25.10
C ASP A 332 1.45 -0.19 26.60
N TYR A 333 0.28 0.19 27.11
CA TYR A 333 0.00 0.15 28.54
C TYR A 333 -1.27 -0.65 28.87
N PRO A 334 -1.24 -1.49 29.94
CA PRO A 334 -2.39 -2.30 30.33
C PRO A 334 -3.66 -1.48 30.65
N TRP A 335 -3.53 -0.25 31.16
CA TRP A 335 -4.67 0.61 31.50
C TRP A 335 -5.36 1.24 30.27
N GLN A 336 -4.78 1.13 29.08
CA GLN A 336 -5.45 1.58 27.85
C GLN A 336 -6.60 0.64 27.46
N ASP A 337 -6.57 -0.62 27.92
CA ASP A 337 -7.63 -1.60 27.69
C ASP A 337 -7.76 -2.58 28.86
N PHE A 338 -8.43 -2.14 29.93
CA PHE A 338 -8.67 -2.97 31.11
C PHE A 338 -9.44 -4.28 30.82
N SER A 339 -10.26 -4.30 29.76
CA SER A 339 -11.12 -5.45 29.42
C SER A 339 -10.47 -6.39 28.39
N GLY A 340 -9.49 -5.90 27.63
CA GLY A 340 -8.97 -6.56 26.43
C GLY A 340 -9.96 -6.54 25.26
N SER A 341 -11.09 -5.84 25.38
CA SER A 341 -12.14 -5.80 24.35
C SER A 341 -11.76 -4.91 23.18
N ARG A 342 -11.01 -3.83 23.45
CA ARG A 342 -10.58 -2.89 22.41
C ARG A 342 -9.54 -3.53 21.51
N VAL A 343 -8.63 -4.32 22.07
CA VAL A 343 -7.65 -5.09 21.28
C VAL A 343 -8.36 -6.05 20.32
N VAL A 344 -9.40 -6.75 20.81
CA VAL A 344 -10.17 -7.69 19.98
C VAL A 344 -10.90 -6.96 18.85
N GLU A 345 -11.50 -5.81 19.14
CA GLU A 345 -12.18 -4.98 18.13
C GLU A 345 -11.19 -4.45 17.07
N LEU A 346 -10.03 -3.94 17.49
CA LEU A 346 -8.98 -3.47 16.57
C LEU A 346 -8.49 -4.59 15.65
N LYS A 347 -8.25 -5.78 16.22
CA LYS A 347 -7.86 -6.98 15.48
C LYS A 347 -8.94 -7.37 14.48
N HIS A 348 -10.18 -7.46 14.92
CA HIS A 348 -11.32 -7.78 14.07
C HIS A 348 -11.49 -6.77 12.93
N ALA A 349 -11.46 -5.47 13.25
CA ALA A 349 -11.58 -4.40 12.26
C ALA A 349 -10.45 -4.39 11.23
N LEU A 350 -9.21 -4.70 11.64
CA LEU A 350 -8.08 -4.79 10.72
C LEU A 350 -8.20 -6.02 9.81
N LEU A 351 -8.62 -7.17 10.33
CA LEU A 351 -8.86 -8.38 9.54
C LEU A 351 -9.98 -8.16 8.51
N GLU A 352 -11.09 -7.55 8.90
CA GLU A 352 -12.18 -7.20 7.99
C GLU A 352 -11.71 -6.20 6.91
N SER A 353 -10.96 -5.18 7.31
CA SER A 353 -10.36 -4.24 6.36
C SER A 353 -9.44 -4.96 5.36
N TYR A 354 -8.67 -5.94 5.83
CA TYR A 354 -7.78 -6.77 5.00
C TYR A 354 -8.58 -7.61 4.01
N ARG A 355 -9.61 -8.34 4.47
CA ARG A 355 -10.48 -9.19 3.64
C ARG A 355 -11.19 -8.40 2.55
N HIS A 356 -11.73 -7.24 2.89
CA HIS A 356 -12.39 -6.39 1.92
C HIS A 356 -11.40 -5.64 1.00
N ARG A 357 -10.09 -5.66 1.30
CA ARG A 357 -9.06 -4.83 0.67
C ARG A 357 -9.47 -3.35 0.73
N GLY A 358 -10.09 -2.98 1.85
CA GLY A 358 -10.63 -1.66 2.12
C GLY A 358 -9.55 -0.77 2.72
N PHE A 359 -9.33 0.40 2.09
CA PHE A 359 -8.34 1.39 2.54
C PHE A 359 -8.65 2.80 2.01
N PHE A 360 -9.08 2.89 0.76
CA PHE A 360 -9.21 4.16 0.06
C PHE A 360 -10.56 4.86 0.17
N TYR A 361 -11.61 4.09 0.50
CA TYR A 361 -13.00 4.54 0.48
C TYR A 361 -13.76 4.03 1.71
N PRO A 362 -14.84 4.74 2.13
CA PRO A 362 -15.68 4.28 3.22
C PRO A 362 -16.27 2.87 2.94
N PRO A 363 -16.46 2.03 3.98
CA PRO A 363 -16.29 2.33 5.40
C PRO A 363 -14.86 2.19 5.93
N TYR A 364 -13.93 1.64 5.15
CA TYR A 364 -12.60 1.23 5.64
C TYR A 364 -11.50 2.31 5.55
N GLN A 365 -11.87 3.55 5.19
CA GLN A 365 -10.94 4.66 5.02
C GLN A 365 -10.56 5.35 6.34
N GLU A 366 -11.39 5.24 7.37
CA GLU A 366 -11.20 5.99 8.60
C GLU A 366 -9.91 5.57 9.33
N GLY A 367 -9.14 6.56 9.79
CA GLY A 367 -7.86 6.35 10.47
C GLY A 367 -6.70 5.85 9.58
N LYS A 368 -6.93 5.63 8.28
CA LYS A 368 -5.89 5.14 7.35
C LYS A 368 -4.96 6.27 6.91
N THR A 369 -3.66 6.01 6.95
CA THR A 369 -2.66 6.93 6.40
C THR A 369 -2.39 6.56 4.95
N ILE A 370 -2.83 7.42 4.02
CA ILE A 370 -2.57 7.23 2.59
C ILE A 370 -1.39 8.11 2.19
N PHE A 371 -0.30 7.47 1.78
CA PHE A 371 0.90 8.14 1.26
C PHE A 371 1.03 7.89 -0.24
N ILE A 372 2.04 8.45 -0.87
CA ILE A 372 2.31 8.26 -2.30
C ILE A 372 3.62 7.48 -2.46
N LEU A 373 3.59 6.50 -3.36
CA LEU A 373 4.76 5.82 -3.86
C LEU A 373 4.76 5.91 -5.39
N ASN A 374 5.93 6.09 -5.98
CA ASN A 374 6.08 6.01 -7.41
C ASN A 374 6.22 4.54 -7.89
N THR A 375 6.26 4.35 -9.21
CA THR A 375 6.40 3.03 -9.83
C THR A 375 7.67 2.29 -9.45
N GLU A 376 8.78 3.01 -9.33
CA GLU A 376 10.10 2.49 -8.95
C GLU A 376 10.10 1.97 -7.50
N GLU A 377 9.47 2.71 -6.59
CA GLU A 377 9.30 2.35 -5.18
C GLU A 377 8.39 1.12 -5.02
N ILE A 378 7.25 1.08 -5.72
CA ILE A 378 6.33 -0.08 -5.66
C ILE A 378 7.01 -1.32 -6.25
N ALA A 379 7.70 -1.20 -7.38
CA ALA A 379 8.46 -2.31 -7.97
C ALA A 379 9.56 -2.80 -7.02
N THR A 380 10.18 -1.90 -6.24
CA THR A 380 11.17 -2.28 -5.22
C THR A 380 10.55 -3.10 -4.10
N LEU A 381 9.33 -2.76 -3.66
CA LEU A 381 8.61 -3.45 -2.57
C LEU A 381 7.95 -4.75 -3.01
N PHE A 382 7.49 -4.82 -4.26
CA PHE A 382 6.79 -5.96 -4.82
C PHE A 382 7.36 -6.25 -6.20
N HIS A 383 8.28 -7.21 -6.27
CA HIS A 383 8.74 -7.83 -7.51
C HIS A 383 9.06 -9.30 -7.24
N PHE A 384 9.27 -10.07 -8.30
CA PHE A 384 9.64 -11.46 -8.17
C PHE A 384 11.16 -11.57 -8.02
N PRO A 385 11.66 -12.13 -6.91
CA PRO A 385 13.09 -12.18 -6.66
C PRO A 385 13.80 -13.03 -7.72
N GLY A 386 14.99 -12.58 -8.11
CA GLY A 386 15.87 -13.30 -9.03
C GLY A 386 16.52 -14.53 -8.38
N ARG A 387 17.46 -15.16 -9.11
CA ARG A 387 18.27 -16.29 -8.61
C ARG A 387 19.06 -16.01 -7.33
N VAL A 388 19.21 -14.76 -6.93
CA VAL A 388 19.94 -14.36 -5.70
C VAL A 388 19.21 -14.86 -4.45
N SER A 389 17.89 -15.05 -4.51
CA SER A 389 17.11 -15.69 -3.44
C SER A 389 16.84 -17.14 -3.81
N GLU A 390 17.68 -18.07 -3.35
CA GLU A 390 17.50 -19.53 -3.50
C GLU A 390 16.62 -20.13 -2.38
N THR A 391 15.73 -19.33 -1.77
CA THR A 391 14.94 -19.79 -0.64
C THR A 391 14.03 -20.96 -1.07
N PRO A 392 14.13 -22.15 -0.43
CA PRO A 392 13.35 -23.34 -0.78
C PRO A 392 11.85 -23.19 -0.52
N SER A 393 11.48 -22.13 0.21
CA SER A 393 10.12 -21.74 0.63
C SER A 393 9.16 -21.38 -0.51
N PHE A 394 9.62 -21.27 -1.76
CA PHE A 394 8.76 -20.99 -2.89
C PHE A 394 8.20 -22.28 -3.51
N GLN A 395 6.89 -22.35 -3.72
CA GLN A 395 6.32 -23.28 -4.72
C GLN A 395 6.66 -22.81 -6.14
N ARG A 396 7.88 -23.13 -6.58
CA ARG A 396 8.33 -22.85 -7.94
C ARG A 396 7.80 -23.90 -8.90
N ILE A 397 7.54 -23.49 -10.13
CA ILE A 397 7.17 -24.43 -11.20
C ILE A 397 8.36 -25.36 -11.45
N GLU A 398 8.16 -26.67 -11.30
CA GLU A 398 9.26 -27.63 -11.29
C GLU A 398 9.90 -27.86 -12.67
N ALA A 399 9.10 -27.79 -13.73
CA ALA A 399 9.50 -28.04 -15.11
C ALA A 399 8.97 -26.95 -16.06
N LYS A 400 9.83 -26.53 -16.99
CA LYS A 400 9.43 -25.70 -18.12
C LYS A 400 8.45 -26.53 -18.96
N LYS A 401 7.19 -26.10 -19.08
CA LYS A 401 6.28 -26.71 -20.06
C LYS A 401 6.88 -26.44 -21.44
N SER A 402 7.44 -27.46 -22.08
CA SER A 402 7.86 -27.35 -23.48
C SER A 402 6.59 -27.25 -24.30
N GLU A 403 6.50 -26.25 -25.17
CA GLU A 403 5.52 -26.32 -26.25
C GLU A 403 5.78 -27.62 -27.03
N PRO A 404 4.73 -28.39 -27.38
CA PRO A 404 4.91 -29.53 -28.25
C PRO A 404 5.58 -29.05 -29.53
N PRO A 405 6.58 -29.77 -30.08
CA PRO A 405 7.21 -29.38 -31.34
C PRO A 405 6.13 -29.22 -32.41
N ALA A 406 6.23 -28.15 -33.20
CA ALA A 406 5.22 -27.75 -34.20
C ALA A 406 4.92 -28.81 -35.29
N ASN A 407 5.67 -29.92 -35.31
CA ASN A 407 5.53 -31.05 -36.22
C ASN A 407 4.93 -32.29 -35.54
N LEU A 408 3.85 -32.14 -34.79
CA LEU A 408 2.99 -33.29 -34.50
C LEU A 408 2.08 -33.53 -35.71
N PRO A 409 2.11 -34.72 -36.33
CA PRO A 409 1.09 -35.07 -37.30
C PRO A 409 -0.27 -35.05 -36.60
N ILE A 410 -1.23 -34.37 -37.22
CA ILE A 410 -2.63 -34.26 -36.76
C ILE A 410 -3.26 -35.64 -36.71
#